data_AF-A0A0G4FE35-F1
#
_entry.id   AF-A0A0G4FE35-F1
#
_cell.length_a   1.000
_cell.length_b   1.000
_cell.length_c   1.000
_cell.angle_alpha   90.00
_cell.angle_beta   90.00
_cell.angle_gamma   90.00
#
_symmetry.space_group_name_H-M   'P 1'
#
loop_
_entity.id
_entity.type
_entity.pdbx_description
1 polymer ?
#
loop_
_entity_poly.entity_id
_entity_poly.type
_entity_poly.pdbx_seq_one_letter_code
_entity_poly.pdbx_strand_id
1 'polypeptide(L)'
;MLSLCKNQVLTSVLQQQIEIRQREMDWYSSNYWTMANQAAIIAGFAFTQLTTELPETAYQNFLVEVLYLGTTAIAMGMELSVLITTTFATIWAPGLALKGPKGNKAMNLAVENLKAVQNHVFSFFVVGILFFHTSNIFLLWCVFDTLTAVCGTVTLGLLGVAMVWYIASLTYRLRVEVSDAVEGRINVLGHLDNVEDIDEILEERRQGRGQQQQAARSSHETAPLLR
;
A
#
# COMPACT_ATOMS: atom_id res chain seq x y z
N MET A 1 4.06 -7.17 44.74
CA MET A 1 4.20 -8.43 43.96
C MET A 1 3.17 -8.52 42.84
N LEU A 2 1.86 -8.52 43.16
CA LEU A 2 0.79 -8.70 42.15
C LEU A 2 0.72 -7.60 41.09
N SER A 3 0.95 -6.33 41.47
CA SER A 3 1.00 -5.20 40.53
C SER A 3 2.18 -5.29 39.55
N LEU A 4 3.35 -5.73 40.01
CA LEU A 4 4.53 -5.96 39.17
C LEU A 4 4.27 -7.08 38.17
N CYS A 5 3.70 -8.20 38.62
CA CYS A 5 3.36 -9.32 37.75
C CYS A 5 2.32 -8.89 36.69
N LYS A 6 1.30 -8.12 37.07
CA LYS A 6 0.33 -7.54 36.13
C LYS A 6 1.01 -6.66 35.07
N ASN A 7 1.88 -5.74 35.50
CA ASN A 7 2.57 -4.84 34.57
C ASN A 7 3.51 -5.61 33.64
N GLN A 8 4.23 -6.60 34.14
CA GLN A 8 5.11 -7.44 33.34
C GLN A 8 4.34 -8.21 32.25
N VAL A 9 3.19 -8.79 32.60
CA VAL A 9 2.31 -9.46 31.63
C VAL A 9 1.79 -8.47 30.60
N LEU A 10 1.29 -7.30 31.03
CA LEU A 10 0.80 -6.27 30.10
C LEU A 10 1.89 -5.80 29.13
N THR A 11 3.09 -5.49 29.62
CA THR A 11 4.21 -5.11 28.77
C THR A 11 4.58 -6.22 27.79
N SER A 12 4.59 -7.49 28.23
CA SER A 12 4.89 -8.61 27.34
C SER A 12 3.87 -8.77 26.21
N VAL A 13 2.58 -8.57 26.52
CA VAL A 13 1.50 -8.68 25.53
C VAL A 13 1.55 -7.50 24.55
N LEU A 14 1.82 -6.29 25.03
CA LEU A 14 1.99 -5.11 24.16
C LEU A 14 3.18 -5.28 23.22
N GLN A 15 4.30 -5.81 23.72
CA GLN A 15 5.47 -6.10 22.89
C GLN A 15 5.13 -7.12 21.79
N GLN A 16 4.41 -8.18 22.13
CA GLN A 16 3.96 -9.18 21.15
C GLN A 16 3.02 -8.58 20.10
N GLN A 17 2.11 -7.68 20.50
CA GLN A 17 1.21 -6.99 19.57
C GLN A 17 2.00 -6.14 18.57
N ILE A 18 2.98 -5.35 19.05
CA ILE A 18 3.84 -4.53 18.18
C ILE A 18 4.62 -5.43 17.22
N GLU A 19 5.15 -6.56 17.68
CA GLU A 19 5.87 -7.52 16.85
C GLU A 19 4.98 -8.09 15.74
N ILE A 20 3.71 -8.41 16.04
CA ILE A 20 2.74 -8.86 15.03
C ILE A 20 2.50 -7.74 14.00
N ARG A 21 2.31 -6.49 14.44
CA ARG A 21 2.11 -5.36 13.52
C ARG A 21 3.32 -5.08 12.64
N GLN A 22 4.52 -5.21 13.18
CA GLN A 22 5.75 -5.12 12.39
C GLN A 22 5.76 -6.17 11.28
N ARG A 23 5.41 -7.43 11.59
CA ARG A 23 5.33 -8.50 10.59
C ARG A 23 4.25 -8.25 9.53
N GLU A 24 3.10 -7.69 9.91
CA GLU A 24 2.07 -7.30 8.95
C GLU A 24 2.58 -6.20 8.01
N MET A 25 3.23 -5.16 8.55
CA MET A 25 3.84 -4.10 7.75
C MET A 25 4.90 -4.63 6.78
N ASP A 26 5.77 -5.52 7.25
CA ASP A 26 6.82 -6.15 6.44
C ASP A 26 6.21 -7.01 5.33
N TRP A 27 5.11 -7.72 5.62
CA TRP A 27 4.36 -8.48 4.61
C TRP A 27 3.79 -7.58 3.51
N TYR A 28 3.12 -6.49 3.87
CA TYR A 28 2.61 -5.52 2.87
C TYR A 28 3.75 -4.91 2.06
N SER A 29 4.85 -4.54 2.73
CA SER A 29 6.00 -3.91 2.08
C SER A 29 6.67 -4.87 1.09
N SER A 30 6.81 -6.14 1.47
CA SER A 30 7.34 -7.19 0.59
C SER A 30 6.43 -7.43 -0.63
N ASN A 31 5.12 -7.46 -0.43
CA ASN A 31 4.17 -7.57 -1.54
C ASN A 31 4.24 -6.38 -2.49
N TYR A 32 4.32 -5.17 -1.95
CA TYR A 32 4.47 -3.96 -2.76
C TYR A 32 5.79 -3.93 -3.52
N TRP A 33 6.88 -4.38 -2.91
CA TRP A 33 8.16 -4.52 -3.61
C TRP A 33 8.09 -5.51 -4.78
N THR A 34 7.47 -6.68 -4.57
CA THR A 34 7.27 -7.66 -5.65
C THR A 34 6.43 -7.08 -6.77
N MET A 35 5.31 -6.42 -6.46
CA MET A 35 4.46 -5.79 -7.48
C MET A 35 5.18 -4.66 -8.21
N ALA A 36 5.93 -3.81 -7.50
CA ALA A 36 6.71 -2.72 -8.11
C ALA A 36 7.71 -3.25 -9.14
N ASN A 37 8.43 -4.33 -8.82
CA ASN A 37 9.39 -4.93 -9.74
C ASN A 37 8.73 -5.51 -10.99
N GLN A 38 7.60 -6.20 -10.84
CA GLN A 38 6.87 -6.74 -12.00
C GLN A 38 6.27 -5.62 -12.85
N ALA A 39 5.68 -4.61 -12.22
CA ALA A 39 5.13 -3.44 -12.90
C ALA A 39 6.22 -2.68 -13.69
N ALA A 40 7.42 -2.52 -13.12
CA ALA A 40 8.55 -1.90 -13.80
C ALA A 40 8.95 -2.66 -15.09
N ILE A 41 8.97 -4.00 -15.02
CA ILE A 41 9.30 -4.84 -16.18
C ILE A 41 8.24 -4.67 -17.29
N ILE A 42 6.96 -4.73 -16.93
CA ILE A 42 5.85 -4.60 -17.90
C ILE A 42 5.82 -3.19 -18.50
N ALA A 43 6.01 -2.15 -17.69
CA ALA A 43 6.14 -0.78 -18.18
C ALA A 43 7.32 -0.64 -19.14
N GLY A 44 8.44 -1.31 -18.87
CA GLY A 44 9.59 -1.36 -19.77
C GLY A 44 9.26 -2.00 -21.12
N PHE A 45 8.57 -3.14 -21.12
CA PHE A 45 8.14 -3.80 -22.36
C PHE A 45 7.13 -2.96 -23.15
N ALA A 46 6.18 -2.32 -22.46
CA ALA A 46 5.23 -1.39 -23.09
C ALA A 46 5.95 -0.18 -23.71
N PHE A 47 6.95 0.37 -23.03
CA PHE A 47 7.78 1.44 -23.59
C PHE A 47 8.53 0.97 -24.86
N THR A 48 9.14 -0.21 -24.83
CA THR A 48 9.80 -0.79 -26.02
C THR A 48 8.83 -0.92 -27.18
N GLN A 49 7.60 -1.39 -26.94
CA GLN A 49 6.54 -1.49 -27.96
C GLN A 49 6.21 -0.12 -28.57
N LEU A 50 6.05 0.92 -27.73
CA LEU A 50 5.76 2.28 -28.21
C LEU A 50 6.88 2.87 -29.07
N THR A 51 8.14 2.51 -28.78
CA THR A 51 9.31 3.03 -29.51
C THR A 51 9.69 2.20 -30.73
N THR A 52 9.08 1.02 -30.92
CA THR A 52 9.41 0.15 -32.04
C THR A 52 8.70 0.63 -33.30
N GLU A 53 9.46 0.86 -34.36
CA GLU A 53 8.91 1.26 -35.66
C GLU A 53 8.08 0.12 -36.26
N LEU A 54 6.87 0.45 -36.71
CA LEU A 54 5.99 -0.48 -37.41
C LEU A 54 6.40 -0.57 -38.89
N PRO A 55 6.37 -1.76 -39.52
CA PRO A 55 6.66 -1.90 -40.93
C PRO A 55 5.64 -1.14 -41.79
N GLU A 56 6.05 -0.61 -42.95
CA GLU A 56 5.20 0.21 -43.82
C GLU A 56 3.94 -0.51 -44.34
N THR A 57 3.91 -1.84 -44.28
CA THR A 57 2.73 -2.65 -44.62
C THR A 57 1.63 -2.60 -43.56
N ALA A 58 1.93 -2.13 -42.34
CA ALA A 58 1.00 -2.07 -41.21
C ALA A 58 -0.09 -0.99 -41.35
N TYR A 59 0.10 0.00 -42.24
CA TYR A 59 -0.82 1.15 -42.40
C TYR A 59 -2.17 0.80 -43.06
N GLN A 60 -2.53 -0.47 -43.16
CA GLN A 60 -3.82 -0.88 -43.76
C GLN A 60 -5.03 -0.43 -42.93
N ASN A 61 -4.91 -0.32 -41.59
CA ASN A 61 -6.03 0.02 -40.72
C ASN A 61 -5.63 1.00 -39.60
N PHE A 62 -5.87 2.30 -39.84
CA PHE A 62 -5.63 3.37 -38.86
C PHE A 62 -6.26 3.11 -37.48
N LEU A 63 -7.46 2.50 -37.45
CA LEU A 63 -8.15 2.20 -36.19
C LEU A 63 -7.41 1.17 -35.33
N VAL A 64 -6.79 0.15 -35.95
CA VAL A 64 -6.03 -0.88 -35.21
C VAL A 64 -4.75 -0.29 -34.64
N GLU A 65 -4.10 0.59 -35.38
CA GLU A 65 -2.91 1.32 -34.93
C GLU A 65 -3.21 2.23 -33.73
N VAL A 66 -4.30 3.01 -33.80
CA VAL A 66 -4.74 3.85 -32.68
C VAL A 66 -5.08 3.01 -31.45
N LEU A 67 -5.75 1.87 -31.63
CA LEU A 67 -6.06 0.96 -30.53
C LEU A 67 -4.79 0.33 -29.93
N TYR A 68 -3.84 -0.09 -30.77
CA TYR A 68 -2.54 -0.61 -30.34
C TYR A 68 -1.78 0.42 -29.50
N LEU A 69 -1.58 1.64 -30.03
CA LEU A 69 -0.84 2.69 -29.35
C LEU A 69 -1.57 3.16 -28.08
N GLY A 70 -2.89 3.35 -28.15
CA GLY A 70 -3.71 3.77 -27.03
C GLY A 70 -3.70 2.76 -25.88
N THR A 71 -3.89 1.47 -26.18
CA THR A 71 -3.88 0.42 -25.14
C THR A 71 -2.49 0.22 -24.54
N THR A 72 -1.42 0.30 -25.35
CA THR A 72 -0.04 0.22 -24.85
C THR A 72 0.30 1.40 -23.93
N ALA A 73 -0.10 2.63 -24.31
CA ALA A 73 0.12 3.82 -23.49
C ALA A 73 -0.66 3.76 -22.17
N ILE A 74 -1.91 3.29 -22.19
CA ILE A 74 -2.72 3.08 -20.97
C ILE A 74 -2.06 2.04 -20.07
N ALA A 75 -1.62 0.90 -20.63
CA ALA A 75 -0.94 -0.13 -19.87
C ALA A 75 0.32 0.41 -19.18
N MET A 76 1.19 1.10 -19.93
CA MET A 76 2.39 1.74 -19.38
C MET A 76 2.06 2.74 -18.27
N GLY A 77 1.05 3.60 -18.47
CA GLY A 77 0.63 4.58 -17.47
C GLY A 77 0.09 3.95 -16.18
N MET A 78 -0.68 2.86 -16.30
CA MET A 78 -1.19 2.13 -15.14
C MET A 78 -0.07 1.44 -14.36
N GLU A 79 0.85 0.76 -15.04
CA GLU A 79 1.98 0.09 -14.38
C GLU A 79 2.95 1.08 -13.72
N LEU A 80 3.20 2.23 -14.34
CA LEU A 80 3.97 3.32 -13.70
C LEU A 80 3.25 3.87 -12.48
N SER A 81 1.92 3.99 -12.52
CA SER A 81 1.13 4.44 -11.37
C SER A 81 1.22 3.43 -10.20
N VAL A 82 1.21 2.13 -10.49
CA VAL A 82 1.44 1.06 -9.52
C VAL A 82 2.84 1.20 -8.92
N LEU A 83 3.88 1.34 -9.76
CA LEU A 83 5.26 1.49 -9.32
C LEU A 83 5.44 2.69 -8.38
N ILE A 84 4.90 3.85 -8.75
CA ILE A 84 4.99 5.07 -7.94
C ILE A 84 4.27 4.88 -6.60
N THR A 85 3.03 4.39 -6.62
CA THR A 85 2.22 4.22 -5.40
C THR A 85 2.85 3.22 -4.44
N THR A 86 3.34 2.08 -4.95
CA THR A 86 4.01 1.05 -4.13
C THR A 86 5.35 1.52 -3.58
N THR A 87 6.10 2.31 -4.34
CA THR A 87 7.36 2.91 -3.87
C THR A 87 7.11 3.88 -2.72
N PHE A 88 6.14 4.78 -2.86
CA PHE A 88 5.80 5.70 -1.78
C PHE A 88 5.24 4.98 -0.55
N ALA A 89 4.41 3.96 -0.73
CA ALA A 89 3.89 3.14 0.36
C ALA A 89 5.01 2.46 1.16
N THR A 90 6.00 1.88 0.49
CA THR A 90 7.13 1.18 1.13
C THR A 90 8.13 2.13 1.81
N ILE A 91 8.24 3.38 1.36
CA ILE A 91 9.10 4.39 2.00
C ILE A 91 8.38 5.04 3.20
N TRP A 92 7.13 5.45 3.02
CA TRP A 92 6.43 6.26 4.03
C TRP A 92 5.82 5.44 5.16
N ALA A 93 5.38 4.20 4.92
CA ALA A 93 4.76 3.43 5.99
C ALA A 93 5.74 3.06 7.12
N PRO A 94 6.96 2.56 6.86
CA PRO A 94 7.96 2.40 7.92
C PRO A 94 8.38 3.73 8.54
N GLY A 95 8.44 4.80 7.72
CA GLY A 95 8.71 6.15 8.20
C GLY A 95 7.68 6.63 9.24
N LEU A 96 6.39 6.40 8.98
CA LEU A 96 5.29 6.71 9.88
C LEU A 96 5.32 5.81 11.12
N ALA A 97 5.61 4.52 10.95
CA ALA A 97 5.69 3.57 12.05
C ALA A 97 6.80 3.90 13.06
N LEU A 98 7.96 4.38 12.58
CA LEU A 98 9.12 4.68 13.42
C LEU A 98 9.16 6.12 13.96
N LYS A 99 8.71 7.10 13.17
CA LYS A 99 8.82 8.53 13.49
C LYS A 99 7.49 9.18 13.86
N GLY A 100 6.40 8.42 13.84
CA GLY A 100 5.08 8.97 14.09
C GLY A 100 4.95 9.46 15.53
N PRO A 101 4.30 10.62 15.76
CA PRO A 101 4.23 11.27 17.07
C PRO A 101 3.38 10.51 18.11
N LYS A 102 2.80 9.35 17.75
CA LYS A 102 1.85 8.61 18.58
C LYS A 102 2.30 7.16 18.87
N GLY A 103 3.61 6.90 18.86
CA GLY A 103 4.20 5.60 19.16
C GLY A 103 3.47 4.42 18.50
N ASN A 104 2.94 3.51 19.32
CA ASN A 104 2.22 2.30 18.88
C ASN A 104 1.01 2.59 17.97
N LYS A 105 0.33 3.73 18.13
CA LYS A 105 -0.79 4.11 17.25
C LYS A 105 -0.32 4.45 15.84
N ALA A 106 0.87 5.02 15.70
CA ALA A 106 1.42 5.34 14.39
C ALA A 106 1.74 4.07 13.59
N MET A 107 2.24 3.02 14.27
CA MET A 107 2.43 1.69 13.68
C MET A 107 1.09 1.10 13.19
N ASN A 108 0.05 1.11 14.03
CA ASN A 108 -1.28 0.63 13.64
C ASN A 108 -1.82 1.40 12.42
N LEU A 109 -1.70 2.73 12.44
CA LEU A 109 -2.15 3.60 11.35
C LEU A 109 -1.38 3.32 10.04
N ALA A 110 -0.08 3.06 10.11
CA ALA A 110 0.73 2.72 8.95
C ALA A 110 0.22 1.43 8.28
N VAL A 111 -0.02 0.37 9.07
CA VAL A 111 -0.55 -0.90 8.56
C VAL A 111 -1.96 -0.75 7.98
N GLU A 112 -2.84 0.00 8.64
CA GLU A 112 -4.20 0.26 8.16
C GLU A 112 -4.20 1.00 6.81
N ASN A 113 -3.33 2.00 6.65
CA ASN A 113 -3.17 2.72 5.38
C ASN A 113 -2.61 1.82 4.28
N LEU A 114 -1.62 0.97 4.59
CA LEU A 114 -1.09 -0.01 3.63
C LEU A 114 -2.19 -0.98 3.17
N LYS A 115 -3.01 -1.48 4.09
CA LYS A 115 -4.14 -2.37 3.79
C LYS A 115 -5.19 -1.68 2.91
N ALA A 116 -5.55 -0.44 3.20
CA ALA A 116 -6.57 0.30 2.46
C ALA A 116 -6.19 0.51 0.98
N VAL A 117 -4.90 0.78 0.71
CA VAL A 117 -4.39 1.04 -0.65
C VAL A 117 -4.19 -0.25 -1.45
N GLN A 118 -4.04 -1.40 -0.80
CA GLN A 118 -3.65 -2.67 -1.46
C GLN A 118 -4.61 -3.08 -2.57
N ASN A 119 -5.92 -3.01 -2.31
CA ASN A 119 -6.94 -3.41 -3.30
C ASN A 119 -6.89 -2.53 -4.54
N HIS A 120 -6.62 -1.24 -4.37
CA HIS A 120 -6.52 -0.29 -5.47
C HIS A 120 -5.29 -0.57 -6.32
N VAL A 121 -4.12 -0.71 -5.68
CA VAL A 121 -2.85 -1.05 -6.36
C VAL A 121 -2.96 -2.36 -7.11
N PHE A 122 -3.50 -3.41 -6.48
CA PHE A 122 -3.69 -4.71 -7.11
C PHE A 122 -4.63 -4.63 -8.32
N SER A 123 -5.72 -3.86 -8.21
CA SER A 123 -6.63 -3.64 -9.34
C SER A 123 -5.93 -2.93 -10.51
N PHE A 124 -5.13 -1.90 -10.25
CA PHE A 124 -4.39 -1.19 -11.31
C PHE A 124 -3.37 -2.10 -11.99
N PHE A 125 -2.66 -2.92 -11.21
CA PHE A 125 -1.71 -3.90 -11.72
C PHE A 125 -2.38 -4.93 -12.64
N VAL A 126 -3.50 -5.53 -12.20
CA VAL A 126 -4.22 -6.52 -13.02
C VAL A 126 -4.78 -5.88 -14.30
N VAL A 127 -5.37 -4.68 -14.19
CA VAL A 127 -5.92 -3.98 -15.36
C VAL A 127 -4.80 -3.57 -16.33
N GLY A 128 -3.65 -3.10 -15.83
CA GLY A 128 -2.46 -2.80 -16.64
C GLY A 128 -1.97 -4.00 -17.44
N ILE A 129 -1.84 -5.16 -16.79
CA ILE A 129 -1.51 -6.43 -17.47
C ILE A 129 -2.52 -6.77 -18.57
N LEU A 130 -3.82 -6.60 -18.34
CA LEU A 130 -4.85 -6.92 -19.33
C LEU A 130 -4.79 -5.97 -20.54
N PHE A 131 -4.54 -4.68 -20.33
CA PHE A 131 -4.32 -3.73 -21.42
C PHE A 131 -3.05 -4.08 -22.21
N PHE A 132 -1.96 -4.43 -21.53
CA PHE A 132 -0.73 -4.88 -22.19
C PHE A 132 -0.93 -6.17 -23.00
N HIS A 133 -1.68 -7.14 -22.46
CA HIS A 133 -2.01 -8.36 -23.20
C HIS A 133 -2.85 -8.05 -24.45
N THR A 134 -3.82 -7.14 -24.32
CA THR A 134 -4.67 -6.71 -25.43
C THR A 134 -3.87 -5.94 -26.50
N SER A 135 -2.91 -5.11 -26.10
CA SER A 135 -2.05 -4.40 -27.05
C SER A 135 -1.20 -5.35 -27.89
N ASN A 136 -0.71 -6.44 -27.30
CA ASN A 136 0.00 -7.50 -28.03
C ASN A 136 -0.88 -8.16 -29.10
N ILE A 137 -2.18 -8.31 -28.85
CA ILE A 137 -3.11 -8.83 -29.88
C ILE A 137 -3.18 -7.83 -31.04
N PHE A 138 -3.40 -6.54 -30.77
CA PHE A 138 -3.44 -5.53 -31.84
C PHE A 138 -2.11 -5.44 -32.61
N LEU A 139 -0.98 -5.58 -31.93
CA LEU A 139 0.35 -5.62 -32.57
C LEU A 139 0.45 -6.74 -33.61
N LEU A 140 -0.11 -7.93 -33.34
CA LEU A 140 -0.13 -9.02 -34.31
C LEU A 140 -0.87 -8.63 -35.60
N TRP A 141 -1.97 -7.90 -35.47
CA TRP A 141 -2.76 -7.40 -36.61
C TRP A 141 -2.06 -6.29 -37.38
N CYS A 142 -1.16 -5.55 -36.74
CA CYS A 142 -0.33 -4.55 -37.42
C CYS A 142 0.82 -5.19 -38.21
N VAL A 143 1.47 -6.23 -37.66
CA VAL A 143 2.74 -6.74 -38.19
C VAL A 143 2.57 -7.91 -39.17
N PHE A 144 1.60 -8.80 -38.95
CA PHE A 144 1.51 -10.06 -39.69
C PHE A 144 0.33 -10.13 -40.66
N ASP A 145 0.46 -11.00 -41.66
CA ASP A 145 -0.64 -11.35 -42.57
C ASP A 145 -1.86 -11.92 -41.83
N THR A 146 -3.04 -11.76 -42.42
CA THR A 146 -4.33 -12.15 -41.81
C THR A 146 -4.37 -13.58 -41.25
N LEU A 147 -3.84 -14.56 -41.98
CA LEU A 147 -3.82 -15.95 -41.50
C LEU A 147 -2.94 -16.12 -40.25
N THR A 148 -1.75 -15.53 -40.25
CA THR A 148 -0.82 -15.57 -39.12
C THR A 148 -1.36 -14.78 -37.93
N ALA A 149 -1.97 -13.61 -38.18
CA ALA A 149 -2.60 -12.78 -37.17
C ALA A 149 -3.78 -13.48 -36.50
N VAL A 150 -4.61 -14.21 -37.26
CA VAL A 150 -5.73 -15.01 -36.71
C VAL A 150 -5.20 -16.15 -35.85
N CYS A 151 -4.22 -16.92 -36.32
CA CYS A 151 -3.61 -18.01 -35.54
C CYS A 151 -2.99 -17.49 -34.23
N GLY A 152 -2.27 -16.36 -34.29
CA GLY A 152 -1.70 -15.71 -33.12
C GLY A 152 -2.75 -15.16 -32.15
N THR A 153 -3.81 -14.54 -32.67
CA THR A 153 -4.94 -14.03 -31.87
C THR A 153 -5.68 -15.14 -31.15
N VAL A 154 -5.94 -16.28 -31.80
CA VAL A 154 -6.56 -17.44 -31.16
C VAL A 154 -5.67 -17.97 -30.04
N THR A 155 -4.36 -18.07 -30.29
CA THR A 155 -3.40 -18.58 -29.30
C THR A 155 -3.30 -17.64 -28.09
N LEU A 156 -3.09 -16.35 -28.30
CA LEU A 156 -3.04 -15.34 -27.23
C LEU A 156 -4.39 -15.15 -26.55
N GLY A 157 -5.50 -15.31 -27.27
CA GLY A 157 -6.85 -15.24 -26.73
C GLY A 157 -7.12 -16.39 -25.76
N LEU A 158 -6.79 -17.62 -26.14
CA LEU A 158 -6.88 -18.80 -25.25
C LEU A 158 -6.01 -18.63 -24.00
N LEU A 159 -4.77 -18.15 -24.18
CA LEU A 159 -3.87 -17.88 -23.06
C LEU A 159 -4.43 -16.77 -22.15
N GLY A 160 -5.00 -15.71 -22.73
CA GLY A 160 -5.62 -14.62 -21.99
C GLY A 160 -6.82 -15.07 -21.17
N VAL A 161 -7.70 -15.90 -21.74
CA VAL A 161 -8.84 -16.48 -21.02
C VAL A 161 -8.36 -17.39 -19.89
N ALA A 162 -7.36 -18.24 -20.15
CA ALA A 162 -6.76 -19.09 -19.13
C ALA A 162 -6.12 -18.27 -18.00
N MET A 163 -5.46 -17.16 -18.33
CA MET A 163 -4.85 -16.25 -17.36
C MET A 163 -5.91 -15.59 -16.47
N VAL A 164 -6.97 -15.03 -17.06
CA VAL A 164 -8.08 -14.41 -16.31
C VAL A 164 -8.77 -15.44 -15.42
N TRP A 165 -9.03 -16.64 -15.93
CA TRP A 165 -9.62 -17.73 -15.15
C TRP A 165 -8.74 -18.12 -13.98
N TYR A 166 -7.43 -18.25 -14.20
CA TYR A 166 -6.49 -18.62 -13.16
C TYR A 166 -6.36 -17.52 -12.09
N ILE A 167 -6.27 -16.25 -12.49
CA ILE A 167 -6.25 -15.10 -11.55
C ILE A 167 -7.52 -15.08 -10.71
N ALA A 168 -8.70 -15.24 -11.33
CA ALA A 168 -9.98 -15.27 -10.63
C ALA A 168 -10.08 -16.45 -9.67
N SER A 169 -9.66 -17.64 -10.11
CA SER A 169 -9.62 -18.86 -9.29
C SER A 169 -8.68 -18.72 -8.10
N LEU A 170 -7.49 -18.17 -8.31
CA LEU A 170 -6.50 -17.91 -7.26
C LEU A 170 -7.02 -16.89 -6.26
N THR A 171 -7.63 -15.81 -6.75
CA THR A 171 -8.24 -14.78 -5.91
C THR A 171 -9.37 -15.36 -5.07
N TYR A 172 -10.26 -16.16 -5.66
CA TYR A 172 -11.36 -16.79 -4.91
C TYR A 172 -10.86 -17.78 -3.85
N ARG A 173 -9.79 -18.54 -4.13
CA ARG A 173 -9.27 -19.56 -3.22
C ARG A 173 -8.38 -19.02 -2.11
N LEU A 174 -7.62 -17.96 -2.38
CA LEU A 174 -6.59 -17.45 -1.46
C LEU A 174 -6.96 -16.14 -0.79
N ARG A 175 -7.88 -15.36 -1.35
CA ARG A 175 -8.28 -14.09 -0.75
C ARG A 175 -9.23 -14.34 0.41
N VAL A 176 -8.75 -14.09 1.61
CA VAL A 176 -9.58 -14.02 2.81
C VAL A 176 -10.36 -12.70 2.75
N GLU A 177 -11.67 -12.78 3.00
CA GLU A 177 -12.51 -11.59 3.06
C GLU A 177 -12.04 -10.67 4.20
N VAL A 178 -12.07 -9.35 3.98
CA VAL A 178 -11.56 -8.37 4.94
C VAL A 178 -12.28 -8.45 6.29
N SER A 179 -13.56 -8.89 6.30
CA SER A 179 -14.35 -9.13 7.51
C SER A 179 -13.88 -10.33 8.33
N ASP A 180 -13.30 -11.33 7.67
CA ASP A 180 -12.93 -12.62 8.25
C ASP A 180 -11.43 -12.69 8.56
N ALA A 181 -10.65 -11.73 8.04
CA ALA A 181 -9.23 -11.61 8.29
C ALA A 181 -8.97 -11.23 9.75
N VAL A 182 -8.34 -12.14 10.50
CA VAL A 182 -7.86 -11.86 11.86
C VAL A 182 -6.77 -10.80 11.78
N GLU A 183 -7.06 -9.60 12.27
CA GLU A 183 -6.08 -8.54 12.40
C GLU A 183 -5.24 -8.72 13.66
N GLY A 184 -3.96 -8.36 13.59
CA GLY A 184 -3.08 -8.29 14.76
C GLY A 184 -3.51 -7.25 15.82
N ARG A 185 -4.55 -6.44 15.54
CA ARG A 185 -5.09 -5.45 16.48
C ARG A 185 -5.93 -6.14 17.55
N ILE A 186 -5.48 -6.07 18.80
CA ILE A 186 -6.30 -6.49 19.93
C ILE A 186 -7.09 -5.27 20.41
N ASN A 187 -8.36 -5.15 19.99
CA ASN A 187 -9.22 -4.01 20.35
C ASN A 187 -9.32 -3.78 21.87
N VAL A 188 -9.26 -4.86 22.65
CA VAL A 188 -9.26 -4.80 24.12
C VAL A 188 -8.05 -4.02 24.63
N LEU A 189 -6.90 -4.05 23.96
CA LEU A 189 -5.68 -3.33 24.35
C LEU A 189 -5.64 -1.90 23.79
N GLY A 190 -6.66 -1.45 23.05
CA GLY A 190 -6.69 -0.09 22.49
C GLY A 190 -6.64 1.04 23.52
N HIS A 191 -7.06 0.76 24.76
CA HIS A 191 -6.88 1.70 25.89
C HIS A 191 -5.42 1.81 26.35
N LEU A 192 -4.61 0.79 26.08
CA LEU A 192 -3.17 0.75 26.38
C LEU A 192 -2.30 1.20 25.20
N ASP A 193 -2.81 1.18 23.97
CA ASP A 193 -2.22 1.91 22.83
C ASP A 193 -2.16 3.43 23.09
N ASN A 194 -2.92 3.88 24.09
CA ASN A 194 -2.98 5.24 24.60
C ASN A 194 -2.09 5.46 25.83
N VAL A 195 -1.26 4.48 26.22
CA VAL A 195 -0.14 4.73 27.14
C VAL A 195 0.82 5.61 26.35
N GLU A 196 0.52 6.90 26.37
CA GLU A 196 1.29 7.99 25.79
C GLU A 196 2.75 7.84 26.17
N ASP A 197 3.61 8.35 25.28
CA ASP A 197 5.00 8.62 25.58
C ASP A 197 5.06 9.16 27.01
N ILE A 198 5.80 8.47 27.87
CA ILE A 198 5.96 8.90 29.27
C ILE A 198 6.43 10.36 29.29
N ASP A 199 7.12 10.79 28.23
CA ASP A 199 7.56 12.14 27.95
C ASP A 199 6.41 13.15 27.77
N GLU A 200 5.33 12.83 27.06
CA GLU A 200 4.16 13.70 26.89
C GLU A 200 3.40 13.87 28.23
N ILE A 201 3.22 12.79 28.98
CA ILE A 201 2.65 12.82 30.34
C ILE A 201 3.57 13.61 31.31
N LEU A 202 4.89 13.51 31.15
CA LEU A 202 5.86 14.26 31.93
C LEU A 202 5.85 15.75 31.57
N GLU A 203 5.63 16.10 30.30
CA GLU A 203 5.47 17.47 29.82
C GLU A 203 4.18 18.10 30.34
N GLU A 204 3.04 17.41 30.27
CA GLU A 204 1.79 17.89 30.87
C GLU A 204 1.92 18.07 32.38
N ARG A 205 2.58 17.13 33.07
CA ARG A 205 2.86 17.29 34.52
C ARG A 205 3.80 18.45 34.82
N ARG A 206 4.78 18.73 33.94
CA ARG A 206 5.67 19.89 34.08
C ARG A 206 4.91 21.20 33.86
N GLN A 207 4.07 21.27 32.85
CA GLN A 207 3.25 22.45 32.56
C GLN A 207 2.21 22.71 33.65
N GLY A 208 1.54 21.66 34.15
CA GLY A 208 0.61 21.76 35.27
C GLY A 208 1.26 22.21 36.58
N ARG A 209 2.50 21.75 36.87
CA ARG A 209 3.28 22.24 38.02
C ARG A 209 3.73 23.69 37.85
N GLY A 210 4.10 24.10 36.64
CA GLY A 210 4.47 25.49 36.33
C GLY A 210 3.31 26.47 36.56
N GLN A 211 2.11 26.11 36.10
CA GLN A 211 0.90 26.90 36.32
C GLN A 211 0.49 26.96 37.79
N GLN A 212 0.58 25.85 38.54
CA GLN A 212 0.31 25.86 39.98
C GLN A 212 1.31 26.75 40.76
N GLN A 213 2.59 26.77 40.37
CA GLN A 213 3.58 27.66 40.99
C GLN A 213 3.36 29.13 40.66
N GLN A 214 2.92 29.46 39.44
CA GLN A 214 2.55 30.84 39.08
C GLN A 214 1.29 31.30 39.82
N ALA A 215 0.27 30.45 39.91
CA ALA A 215 -0.93 30.75 40.70
C ALA A 215 -0.58 30.99 42.17
N ALA A 216 0.26 30.13 42.78
CA ALA A 216 0.71 30.28 44.16
C ALA A 216 1.52 31.57 44.43
N ARG A 217 2.33 32.02 43.47
CA ARG A 217 3.05 33.31 43.56
C ARG A 217 2.10 34.50 43.49
N SER A 218 1.12 34.47 42.57
CA SER A 218 0.13 35.57 42.43
C SER A 218 -0.78 35.73 43.66
N SER A 219 -1.09 34.63 44.36
CA SER A 219 -1.84 34.67 45.63
C SER A 219 -1.00 35.18 46.80
N HIS A 220 0.34 35.11 46.73
CA HIS A 220 1.22 35.59 47.80
C HIS A 220 1.48 37.10 47.71
N GLU A 221 1.42 37.68 46.51
CA GLU A 221 1.52 39.14 46.27
C GLU A 221 0.24 39.92 46.60
N THR A 222 -0.90 39.25 46.75
CA THR A 222 -2.20 39.88 47.01
C THR A 222 -2.64 39.84 48.48
N ALA A 223 -1.80 39.36 49.39
CA ALA A 223 -2.10 39.39 50.82
C ALA A 223 -2.05 40.85 51.34
N PRO A 224 -3.20 41.46 51.74
CA PRO A 224 -3.20 42.83 52.21
C PRO A 224 -2.52 42.92 53.58
N LEU A 225 -1.59 43.86 53.69
CA LEU A 225 -0.99 44.32 54.94
C LEU A 225 -2.10 44.90 55.84
N LEU A 226 -2.76 44.04 56.63
CA LEU A 226 -3.62 44.46 57.72
C LEU A 226 -2.73 45.00 58.85
N ARG A 227 -2.58 46.33 58.85
CA ARG A 227 -2.15 47.14 60.00
C ARG A 227 -3.27 47.23 61.03
#